data_AF-A0A497BXR5-F1
#
_entry.id   AF-A0A497BXR5-F1
#
_cell.length_a   1.000
_cell.length_b   1.000
_cell.length_c   1.000
_cell.angle_alpha   90.00
_cell.angle_beta   90.00
_cell.angle_gamma   90.00
#
_symmetry.space_group_name_H-M   'P 1'
#
loop_
_entity.id
_entity.type
_entity.pdbx_description
1 polymer ?
#
loop_
_entity_poly.entity_id
_entity_poly.type
_entity_poly.pdbx_seq_one_letter_code
_entity_poly.pdbx_strand_id
1 'polypeptide(L)'
;NDGEARSIAYTGMRVGSMAHTFNYGEVVNAVYGFGGNGYSVPPAPITDGRVIDPASDDQSFDASNGLTTFILDGKVLNVLPDVCVEALDYTLNNNLQPQTCVGELSPSDQVAFSAAIEVNVRMYNGISGFDTVMPKKISQDPVGLHWAVIDSDGNGYGFSMPRVQLNFPDPAATGRNEFVFLEGAGVASFDAAMGSTLRIYEIIAPVAP
;
A
#
# COMPACT_ATOMS: atom_id res chain seq x y z
N ASN A 1 0.28 41.53 -6.75
CA ASN A 1 -0.90 40.65 -6.92
C ASN A 1 -1.24 40.06 -5.57
N ASP A 2 -1.89 40.83 -4.72
CA ASP A 2 -2.40 40.37 -3.42
C ASP A 2 -3.59 39.44 -3.68
N GLY A 3 -3.30 38.16 -3.89
CA GLY A 3 -4.30 37.12 -4.02
C GLY A 3 -4.71 36.65 -2.63
N GLU A 4 -5.83 37.16 -2.11
CA GLU A 4 -6.48 36.60 -0.93
C GLU A 4 -6.56 35.08 -1.08
N ALA A 5 -5.91 34.35 -0.16
CA ALA A 5 -5.81 32.91 -0.21
C ALA A 5 -7.21 32.29 -0.02
N ARG A 6 -7.85 31.96 -1.14
CA ARG A 6 -9.14 31.27 -1.14
C ARG A 6 -8.92 29.80 -0.81
N SER A 7 -9.70 29.28 0.13
CA SER A 7 -9.63 27.88 0.53
C SER A 7 -11.03 27.28 0.64
N ILE A 8 -11.11 25.96 0.50
CA ILE A 8 -12.31 25.18 0.76
C ILE A 8 -11.96 24.22 1.89
N ALA A 9 -12.76 24.25 2.96
CA ALA A 9 -12.60 23.36 4.09
C ALA A 9 -13.70 22.30 4.07
N TYR A 10 -13.31 21.04 3.90
CA TYR A 10 -14.22 19.91 3.94
C TYR A 10 -14.44 19.44 5.39
N THR A 11 -15.69 19.14 5.75
CA THR A 11 -16.09 18.79 7.12
C THR A 11 -16.62 17.37 7.20
N GLY A 12 -16.36 16.70 8.33
CA GLY A 12 -16.81 15.32 8.55
C GLY A 12 -16.10 14.31 7.65
N MET A 13 -14.80 14.51 7.42
CA MET A 13 -13.98 13.66 6.56
C MET A 13 -13.62 12.34 7.26
N ARG A 14 -13.81 11.21 6.58
CA ARG A 14 -13.33 9.88 6.98
C ARG A 14 -12.51 9.27 5.86
N VAL A 15 -11.44 8.56 6.19
CA VAL A 15 -10.64 7.80 5.21
C VAL A 15 -11.36 6.48 4.89
N GLY A 16 -11.90 6.38 3.68
CA GLY A 16 -12.60 5.19 3.20
C GLY A 16 -11.70 4.16 2.56
N SER A 17 -10.61 4.62 1.92
CA SER A 17 -9.64 3.73 1.29
C SER A 17 -8.22 4.28 1.35
N MET A 18 -7.27 3.37 1.20
CA MET A 18 -5.85 3.63 1.06
C MET A 18 -5.32 2.68 -0.01
N ALA A 19 -4.61 3.18 -1.00
CA ALA A 19 -3.88 2.38 -1.98
C ALA A 19 -2.42 2.82 -2.00
N HIS A 20 -1.51 1.86 -2.05
CA HIS A 20 -0.10 2.13 -2.30
C HIS A 20 0.38 1.32 -3.48
N THR A 21 1.21 1.98 -4.30
CA THR A 21 1.79 1.43 -5.52
C THR A 21 3.30 1.56 -5.46
N PHE A 22 3.98 0.43 -5.64
CA PHE A 22 5.42 0.29 -5.66
C PHE A 22 5.82 -0.33 -6.99
N ASN A 23 6.02 0.50 -8.01
CA ASN A 23 6.41 0.07 -9.36
C ASN A 23 7.87 0.36 -9.62
N TYR A 24 8.56 -0.60 -10.24
CA TYR A 24 9.93 -0.39 -10.69
C TYR A 24 10.02 0.83 -11.62
N GLY A 25 10.97 1.72 -11.33
CA GLY A 25 11.25 2.94 -12.07
C GLY A 25 10.38 4.13 -11.67
N GLU A 26 9.48 3.94 -10.69
CA GLU A 26 8.54 4.97 -10.26
C GLU A 26 8.73 5.33 -8.77
N VAL A 27 8.30 6.55 -8.46
CA VAL A 27 8.16 7.02 -7.08
C VAL A 27 7.01 6.25 -6.43
N VAL A 28 7.19 5.85 -5.18
CA VAL A 28 6.13 5.20 -4.40
C VAL A 28 4.95 6.15 -4.27
N ASN A 29 3.78 5.69 -4.69
CA ASN A 29 2.56 6.50 -4.66
C ASN A 29 1.62 5.99 -3.57
N ALA A 30 1.02 6.92 -2.83
CA ALA A 30 0.01 6.66 -1.81
C ALA A 30 -1.25 7.48 -2.14
N VAL A 31 -2.37 6.80 -2.35
CA VAL A 31 -3.66 7.42 -2.64
C VAL A 31 -4.63 7.14 -1.51
N TYR A 32 -5.25 8.19 -0.98
CA TYR A 32 -6.25 8.10 0.06
C TYR A 32 -7.61 8.55 -0.47
N GLY A 33 -8.62 7.70 -0.29
CA GLY A 33 -10.01 8.03 -0.59
C GLY A 33 -10.69 8.58 0.66
N PHE A 34 -11.28 9.76 0.57
CA PHE A 34 -12.01 10.38 1.66
C PHE A 34 -13.51 10.49 1.38
N GLY A 35 -14.34 10.17 2.37
CA GLY A 35 -15.77 10.47 2.39
C GLY A 35 -16.02 11.67 3.31
N GLY A 36 -16.68 12.71 2.79
CA GLY A 36 -17.01 13.93 3.53
C GLY A 36 -18.51 14.17 3.66
N ASN A 37 -18.91 14.96 4.66
CA ASN A 37 -20.30 15.32 4.89
C ASN A 37 -20.66 16.71 4.29
N GLY A 38 -19.66 17.57 4.09
CA GLY A 38 -19.90 18.90 3.55
C GLY A 38 -18.64 19.69 3.32
N TYR A 39 -18.81 20.95 2.92
CA TYR A 39 -17.72 21.89 2.76
C TYR A 39 -18.15 23.29 3.21
N SER A 40 -17.17 24.11 3.55
CA SER A 40 -17.32 25.54 3.81
C SER A 40 -16.21 26.29 3.09
N VAL A 41 -16.46 27.57 2.78
CA VAL A 41 -15.46 28.47 2.19
C VAL A 41 -15.08 29.48 3.26
N PRO A 42 -14.06 29.20 4.08
CA PRO A 42 -13.67 30.12 5.13
C PRO A 42 -13.04 31.38 4.51
N PRO A 43 -13.22 32.55 5.14
CA PRO A 43 -12.68 33.82 4.65
C PRO A 43 -11.15 33.89 4.70
N ALA A 44 -10.52 33.00 5.47
CA ALA A 44 -9.09 32.77 5.50
C ALA A 44 -8.80 31.26 5.57
N PRO A 45 -7.64 30.79 5.08
CA PRO A 45 -7.24 29.39 5.20
C PRO A 45 -7.27 28.88 6.65
N ILE A 46 -7.93 27.74 6.86
CA ILE A 46 -7.91 27.04 8.14
C ILE A 46 -6.63 26.22 8.19
N THR A 47 -5.64 26.72 8.94
CA THR A 47 -4.35 26.03 9.09
C THR A 47 -4.23 25.28 10.43
N ASP A 48 -5.23 25.36 11.30
CA ASP A 48 -5.21 24.77 12.65
C ASP A 48 -3.93 25.12 13.43
N GLY A 49 -3.46 26.36 13.29
CA GLY A 49 -2.21 26.84 13.92
C GLY A 49 -0.93 26.29 13.30
N ARG A 50 -1.00 25.47 12.26
CA ARG A 50 0.15 24.98 11.51
C ARG A 50 0.62 26.03 10.51
N VAL A 51 1.93 26.09 10.31
CA VAL A 51 2.54 26.81 9.19
C VAL A 51 2.62 25.86 8.00
N ILE A 52 2.59 26.42 6.79
CA ILE A 52 2.97 25.65 5.61
C ILE A 52 4.46 25.41 5.76
N ASP A 53 4.84 24.18 6.11
CA ASP A 53 6.24 23.79 6.13
C ASP A 53 6.81 23.93 4.71
N PRO A 54 8.05 24.41 4.55
CA PRO A 54 8.69 24.41 3.25
C PRO A 54 8.72 22.98 2.70
N ALA A 55 8.70 22.85 1.37
CA ALA A 55 8.89 21.55 0.73
C ALA A 55 10.19 20.94 1.26
N SER A 56 10.16 19.66 1.62
CA SER A 56 11.39 18.96 2.00
C SER A 56 12.31 18.86 0.78
N ASP A 57 13.61 18.95 1.02
CA ASP A 57 14.66 18.65 0.04
C ASP A 57 14.98 17.15 0.00
N ASP A 58 14.35 16.34 0.86
CA ASP A 58 14.56 14.89 0.92
C ASP A 58 14.13 14.20 -0.38
N GLN A 59 14.87 13.16 -0.76
CA GLN A 59 14.53 12.35 -1.92
C GLN A 59 13.20 11.62 -1.68
N SER A 60 12.32 11.64 -2.67
CA SER A 60 11.10 10.84 -2.63
C SER A 60 11.45 9.35 -2.62
N PHE A 61 10.74 8.57 -1.80
CA PHE A 61 10.88 7.11 -1.81
C PHE A 61 10.58 6.56 -3.20
N ASP A 62 11.49 5.77 -3.75
CA ASP A 62 11.33 5.11 -5.04
C ASP A 62 11.38 3.58 -4.85
N ALA A 63 10.68 2.83 -5.71
CA ALA A 63 10.64 1.37 -5.59
C ALA A 63 11.86 0.68 -6.22
N SER A 64 12.74 1.40 -6.93
CA SER A 64 13.90 0.83 -7.63
C SER A 64 15.15 0.75 -6.76
N ASN A 65 15.48 1.85 -6.08
CA ASN A 65 16.59 2.00 -5.16
C ASN A 65 16.13 1.82 -3.72
N GLY A 66 14.91 2.26 -3.40
CA GLY A 66 14.42 2.28 -2.02
C GLY A 66 13.86 0.94 -1.53
N LEU A 67 13.35 0.08 -2.41
CA LEU A 67 12.83 -1.23 -2.02
C LEU A 67 13.97 -2.23 -1.81
N THR A 68 14.59 -2.16 -0.63
CA THR A 68 15.81 -2.90 -0.30
C THR A 68 15.57 -4.32 0.18
N THR A 69 14.36 -4.62 0.67
CA THR A 69 14.02 -5.93 1.23
C THR A 69 12.60 -6.31 0.87
N PHE A 70 12.44 -7.51 0.32
CA PHE A 70 11.15 -8.14 0.09
C PHE A 70 11.20 -9.57 0.62
N ILE A 71 10.28 -9.92 1.51
CA ILE A 71 10.22 -11.22 2.20
C ILE A 71 8.88 -11.87 1.91
N LEU A 72 8.95 -13.10 1.42
CA LEU A 72 7.79 -13.97 1.22
C LEU A 72 7.97 -15.25 2.04
N ASP A 73 7.08 -15.47 3.00
CA ASP A 73 7.07 -16.65 3.89
C ASP A 73 8.43 -16.89 4.59
N GLY A 74 9.03 -15.80 5.08
CA GLY A 74 10.34 -15.83 5.76
C GLY A 74 11.55 -15.94 4.81
N LYS A 75 11.34 -16.06 3.50
CA LYS A 75 12.43 -16.03 2.50
C LYS A 75 12.59 -14.63 1.93
N VAL A 76 13.79 -14.10 2.00
CA VAL A 76 14.18 -12.84 1.36
C VAL A 76 14.28 -13.09 -0.14
N LEU A 77 13.41 -12.47 -0.95
CA LEU A 77 13.33 -12.72 -2.39
C LEU A 77 14.40 -11.96 -3.19
N ASN A 78 14.79 -10.75 -2.75
CA ASN A 78 15.76 -9.92 -3.46
C ASN A 78 17.21 -10.44 -3.39
N VAL A 79 17.47 -11.50 -2.62
CA VAL A 79 18.76 -12.21 -2.59
C VAL A 79 18.75 -13.48 -3.46
N LEU A 80 17.61 -13.83 -4.05
CA LEU A 80 17.51 -14.96 -4.96
C LEU A 80 17.92 -14.49 -6.38
N PRO A 81 18.86 -15.20 -7.04
CA PRO A 81 19.46 -14.73 -8.30
C PRO A 81 18.48 -14.64 -9.48
N ASP A 82 17.34 -15.33 -9.41
CA ASP A 82 16.37 -15.41 -10.51
C ASP A 82 14.97 -14.92 -10.11
N VAL A 83 14.85 -14.12 -9.05
CA VAL A 83 13.59 -13.53 -8.59
C VAL A 83 13.75 -12.03 -8.49
N CYS A 84 12.91 -11.30 -9.21
CA CYS A 84 12.86 -9.84 -9.14
C CYS A 84 11.40 -9.40 -9.12
N VAL A 85 11.03 -8.55 -8.15
CA VAL A 85 9.68 -7.99 -8.03
C VAL A 85 9.64 -6.71 -8.86
N GLU A 86 8.73 -6.66 -9.84
CA GLU A 86 8.57 -5.53 -10.75
C GLU A 86 7.50 -4.54 -10.24
N ALA A 87 6.43 -5.07 -9.63
CA ALA A 87 5.36 -4.27 -9.08
C ALA A 87 4.77 -4.93 -7.83
N LEU A 88 4.42 -4.09 -6.86
CA LEU A 88 3.62 -4.44 -5.71
C LEU A 88 2.58 -3.34 -5.51
N ASP A 89 1.32 -3.74 -5.44
CA ASP A 89 0.20 -2.87 -5.12
C ASP A 89 -0.59 -3.46 -3.98
N TYR A 90 -1.09 -2.60 -3.10
CA TYR A 90 -2.14 -3.01 -2.18
C TYR A 90 -3.18 -1.93 -2.01
N THR A 91 -4.42 -2.38 -1.80
CA THR A 91 -5.56 -1.50 -1.50
C THR A 91 -6.23 -1.98 -0.23
N LEU A 92 -6.40 -1.07 0.72
CA LEU A 92 -7.24 -1.22 1.90
C LEU A 92 -8.54 -0.45 1.66
N ASN A 93 -9.67 -1.13 1.79
CA ASN A 93 -10.99 -0.54 1.70
C ASN A 93 -11.77 -0.82 2.99
N ASN A 94 -12.17 0.24 3.69
CA ASN A 94 -13.00 0.16 4.90
C ASN A 94 -14.49 -0.09 4.59
N ASN A 95 -14.84 -0.21 3.31
CA ASN A 95 -16.19 -0.46 2.82
C ASN A 95 -17.21 0.50 3.44
N LEU A 96 -16.87 1.79 3.49
CA LEU A 96 -17.76 2.81 4.05
C LEU A 96 -19.05 2.89 3.22
N GLN A 97 -20.20 2.79 3.87
CA GLN A 97 -21.50 2.97 3.22
C GLN A 97 -22.27 4.13 3.85
N PRO A 98 -22.92 4.97 3.03
CA PRO A 98 -23.80 6.02 3.54
C PRO A 98 -25.06 5.39 4.16
N GLN A 99 -25.38 5.78 5.39
CA GLN A 99 -26.65 5.47 6.03
C GLN A 99 -27.69 6.48 5.56
N THR A 100 -28.74 5.99 4.91
CA THR A 100 -29.88 6.82 4.45
C THR A 100 -31.13 6.46 5.25
N CYS A 101 -31.88 7.47 5.68
CA CYS A 101 -33.14 7.30 6.41
C CYS A 101 -34.29 7.99 5.66
N VAL A 102 -35.49 7.41 5.74
CA VAL A 102 -36.68 7.99 5.11
C VAL A 102 -36.99 9.34 5.76
N GLY A 103 -37.06 10.40 4.96
CA GLY A 103 -37.29 11.76 5.42
C GLY A 103 -36.03 12.63 5.51
N GLU A 104 -34.84 12.06 5.25
CA GLU A 104 -33.59 12.83 5.15
C GLU A 104 -33.23 13.10 3.68
N LEU A 105 -32.82 14.33 3.39
CA LEU A 105 -32.38 14.77 2.05
C LEU A 105 -30.95 14.34 1.73
N SER A 106 -30.15 13.98 2.73
CA SER A 106 -28.77 13.54 2.62
C SER A 106 -28.51 12.39 3.61
N PRO A 107 -27.50 11.54 3.37
CA PRO A 107 -27.09 10.52 4.35
C PRO A 107 -26.79 11.15 5.72
N SER A 108 -27.24 10.52 6.80
CA SER A 108 -27.04 10.99 8.18
C SER A 108 -25.65 10.66 8.71
N ASP A 109 -25.08 9.52 8.30
CA ASP A 109 -23.73 9.09 8.67
C ASP A 109 -23.15 8.14 7.61
N GLN A 110 -21.87 7.78 7.74
CA GLN A 110 -21.24 6.68 7.04
C GLN A 110 -20.92 5.57 8.03
N VAL A 111 -21.27 4.32 7.73
CA VAL A 111 -20.93 3.16 8.59
C VAL A 111 -19.79 2.40 7.93
N ALA A 112 -18.78 2.05 8.73
CA ALA A 112 -17.68 1.18 8.28
C ALA A 112 -18.09 -0.28 8.39
N PHE A 113 -17.80 -1.05 7.34
CA PHE A 113 -17.94 -2.50 7.33
C PHE A 113 -16.56 -3.17 7.48
N SER A 114 -16.51 -4.49 7.35
CA SER A 114 -15.25 -5.23 7.40
C SER A 114 -14.25 -4.68 6.39
N ALA A 115 -13.06 -4.33 6.86
CA ALA A 115 -11.98 -3.87 6.00
C ALA A 115 -11.49 -5.01 5.11
N ALA A 116 -11.43 -4.77 3.81
CA ALA A 116 -10.84 -5.67 2.83
C ALA A 116 -9.47 -5.13 2.43
N ILE A 117 -8.47 -6.02 2.42
CA ILE A 117 -7.12 -5.69 1.96
C ILE A 117 -6.78 -6.62 0.81
N GLU A 118 -6.66 -6.02 -0.37
CA GLU A 118 -6.30 -6.70 -1.61
C GLU A 118 -4.86 -6.37 -1.96
N VAL A 119 -4.13 -7.36 -2.45
CA VAL A 119 -2.70 -7.26 -2.78
C VAL A 119 -2.48 -7.81 -4.17
N ASN A 120 -1.70 -7.11 -4.98
CA ASN A 120 -1.23 -7.58 -6.26
C ASN A 120 0.31 -7.52 -6.29
N VAL A 121 0.93 -8.60 -6.73
CA VAL A 121 2.38 -8.74 -6.86
C VAL A 121 2.69 -9.22 -8.25
N ARG A 122 3.65 -8.57 -8.90
CA ARG A 122 4.22 -9.02 -10.16
C ARG A 122 5.70 -9.24 -10.00
N MET A 123 6.16 -10.44 -10.34
CA MET A 123 7.57 -10.81 -10.23
C MET A 123 8.03 -11.66 -11.41
N TYR A 124 9.31 -11.57 -11.73
CA TYR A 124 9.97 -12.48 -12.65
C TYR A 124 9.98 -13.90 -12.06
N ASN A 125 9.60 -14.87 -12.88
CA ASN A 125 9.51 -16.26 -12.51
C ASN A 125 10.75 -17.04 -12.99
N GLY A 126 11.83 -16.97 -12.22
CA GLY A 126 12.96 -17.89 -12.36
C GLY A 126 12.73 -19.23 -11.64
N ILE A 127 13.70 -20.15 -11.73
CA ILE A 127 13.61 -21.49 -11.15
C ILE A 127 13.37 -21.43 -9.62
N SER A 128 14.12 -20.56 -8.95
CA SER A 128 14.04 -20.36 -7.49
C SER A 128 12.75 -19.67 -7.05
N GLY A 129 12.18 -18.80 -7.89
CA GLY A 129 10.87 -18.18 -7.68
C GLY A 129 9.74 -19.18 -7.82
N PHE A 130 9.79 -20.01 -8.87
CA PHE A 130 8.82 -21.07 -9.10
C PHE A 130 8.75 -22.04 -7.92
N ASP A 131 9.89 -22.55 -7.44
CA ASP A 131 9.94 -23.50 -6.33
C ASP A 131 9.47 -22.90 -4.99
N THR A 132 9.52 -21.57 -4.84
CA THR A 132 9.09 -20.90 -3.60
C THR A 132 7.62 -20.52 -3.64
N VAL A 133 7.13 -20.03 -4.77
CA VAL A 133 5.79 -19.45 -4.90
C VAL A 133 4.78 -20.50 -5.40
N MET A 134 5.17 -21.39 -6.31
CA MET A 134 4.27 -22.39 -6.92
C MET A 134 3.67 -23.39 -5.91
N PRO A 135 4.42 -23.95 -4.94
CA PRO A 135 3.84 -24.84 -3.94
C PRO A 135 2.75 -24.16 -3.11
N LYS A 136 2.87 -22.85 -2.88
CA LYS A 136 1.90 -22.07 -2.12
C LYS A 136 0.55 -21.96 -2.85
N LYS A 137 0.56 -21.80 -4.18
CA LYS A 137 -0.66 -21.91 -4.99
C LYS A 137 -1.36 -23.24 -4.85
N ILE A 138 -0.62 -24.35 -4.85
CA ILE A 138 -1.23 -25.69 -4.75
C ILE A 138 -1.81 -25.90 -3.36
N SER A 139 -1.08 -25.50 -2.31
CA SER A 139 -1.54 -25.64 -0.92
C SER A 139 -2.68 -24.70 -0.54
N GLN A 140 -2.79 -23.54 -1.22
CA GLN A 140 -3.66 -22.43 -0.81
C GLN A 140 -3.40 -21.92 0.61
N ASP A 141 -2.23 -22.25 1.18
CA ASP A 141 -1.85 -21.80 2.51
C ASP A 141 -1.51 -20.29 2.48
N PRO A 142 -1.93 -19.53 3.50
CA PRO A 142 -1.60 -18.12 3.60
C PRO A 142 -0.08 -17.94 3.78
N VAL A 143 0.46 -16.91 3.13
CA VAL A 143 1.87 -16.55 3.16
C VAL A 143 2.06 -15.20 3.84
N GLY A 144 3.18 -15.03 4.55
CA GLY A 144 3.59 -13.73 5.07
C GLY A 144 4.28 -12.91 3.98
N LEU A 145 3.80 -11.69 3.76
CA LEU A 145 4.38 -10.73 2.84
C LEU A 145 4.90 -9.52 3.63
N HIS A 146 6.19 -9.23 3.50
CA HIS A 146 6.83 -8.10 4.16
C HIS A 146 7.77 -7.39 3.21
N TRP A 147 7.78 -6.06 3.21
CA TRP A 147 8.70 -5.28 2.41
C TRP A 147 9.04 -3.98 3.12
N ALA A 148 10.15 -3.38 2.76
CA ALA A 148 10.58 -2.09 3.29
C ALA A 148 11.02 -1.18 2.16
N VAL A 149 10.70 0.10 2.29
CA VAL A 149 11.22 1.16 1.43
C VAL A 149 12.03 2.11 2.28
N ILE A 150 13.29 2.32 1.92
CA ILE A 150 14.29 3.06 2.69
C ILE A 150 14.92 4.11 1.78
N ASP A 151 15.20 5.30 2.33
CA ASP A 151 15.94 6.37 1.67
C ASP A 151 17.46 6.12 1.73
N SER A 152 18.24 7.05 1.17
CA SER A 152 19.70 7.01 1.21
C SER A 152 20.30 7.16 2.61
N ASP A 153 19.56 7.78 3.54
CA ASP A 153 19.99 8.07 4.90
C ASP A 153 19.63 6.96 5.89
N GLY A 154 18.90 5.94 5.43
CA GLY A 154 18.51 4.76 6.20
C GLY A 154 17.16 4.88 6.89
N ASN A 155 16.39 5.96 6.66
CA ASN A 155 15.03 6.11 7.16
C ASN A 155 14.03 5.56 6.15
N GLY A 156 12.84 5.17 6.61
CA GLY A 156 11.87 4.59 5.70
C GLY A 156 10.63 4.04 6.35
N TYR A 157 9.92 3.22 5.60
CA TYR A 157 8.72 2.54 6.06
C TYR A 157 8.80 1.05 5.80
N GLY A 158 8.46 0.28 6.82
CA GLY A 158 8.29 -1.17 6.75
C GLY A 158 6.81 -1.52 6.71
N PHE A 159 6.48 -2.47 5.84
CA PHE A 159 5.14 -2.98 5.62
C PHE A 159 5.12 -4.48 5.93
N SER A 160 4.07 -4.90 6.64
CA SER A 160 3.94 -6.28 7.10
C SER A 160 2.50 -6.75 6.98
N MET A 161 2.30 -7.78 6.16
CA MET A 161 1.06 -8.52 5.98
C MET A 161 1.31 -9.99 6.29
N PRO A 162 1.08 -10.44 7.54
CA PRO A 162 1.49 -11.78 7.98
C PRO A 162 0.72 -12.93 7.32
N ARG A 163 -0.47 -12.67 6.79
CA ARG A 163 -1.33 -13.70 6.20
C ARG A 163 -2.00 -13.17 4.94
N VAL A 164 -1.45 -13.52 3.79
CA VAL A 164 -2.02 -13.23 2.47
C VAL A 164 -2.30 -14.54 1.77
N GLN A 165 -3.54 -14.75 1.31
CA GLN A 165 -3.85 -15.86 0.43
C GLN A 165 -3.64 -15.41 -1.01
N LEU A 166 -2.55 -15.87 -1.63
CA LEU A 166 -2.23 -15.55 -3.01
C LEU A 166 -2.88 -16.56 -3.97
N ASN A 167 -3.43 -16.03 -5.05
CA ASN A 167 -3.90 -16.76 -6.19
C ASN A 167 -3.25 -16.19 -7.45
N PHE A 168 -2.76 -17.05 -8.33
CA PHE A 168 -2.16 -16.63 -9.59
C PHE A 168 -2.49 -17.63 -10.70
N PRO A 169 -2.64 -17.18 -11.95
CA PRO A 169 -2.73 -18.08 -13.09
C PRO A 169 -1.44 -18.91 -13.21
N ASP A 170 -1.51 -20.06 -13.89
CA ASP A 170 -0.28 -20.80 -14.17
C ASP A 170 0.64 -19.95 -15.06
N PRO A 171 1.94 -19.86 -14.74
CA PRO A 171 2.87 -19.07 -15.55
C PRO A 171 2.94 -19.67 -16.97
N ALA A 172 2.55 -18.87 -17.96
CA ALA A 172 2.56 -19.27 -19.36
C ALA A 172 3.66 -18.49 -20.10
N ALA A 173 4.54 -19.20 -20.82
CA ALA A 173 5.44 -18.57 -21.77
C ALA A 173 4.63 -18.16 -23.02
N THR A 174 4.52 -16.86 -23.25
CA THR A 174 3.77 -16.28 -24.40
C THR A 174 4.53 -16.34 -25.72
N GLY A 175 5.85 -16.56 -25.67
CA GLY A 175 6.71 -16.58 -26.84
C GLY A 175 8.11 -17.14 -26.57
N ARG A 176 8.90 -17.25 -27.64
CA ARG A 176 10.30 -17.71 -27.57
C ARG A 176 11.19 -16.51 -27.17
N ASN A 177 12.04 -16.69 -26.16
CA ASN A 177 12.91 -15.67 -25.57
C ASN A 177 12.18 -14.52 -24.86
N GLU A 178 11.03 -14.79 -24.26
CA GLU A 178 10.32 -13.83 -23.41
C GLU A 178 10.53 -14.15 -21.93
N PHE A 179 10.55 -13.11 -21.10
CA PHE A 179 10.52 -13.29 -19.67
C PHE A 179 9.16 -13.83 -19.24
N VAL A 180 9.17 -14.79 -18.33
CA VAL A 180 7.95 -15.33 -17.73
C VAL A 180 7.71 -14.60 -16.42
N PHE A 181 6.52 -14.03 -16.27
CA PHE A 181 6.08 -13.36 -15.06
C PHE A 181 5.14 -14.23 -14.25
N LEU A 182 5.17 -14.03 -12.95
CA LEU A 182 4.19 -14.52 -12.00
C LEU A 182 3.43 -13.31 -11.46
N GLU A 183 2.13 -13.30 -11.72
CA GLU A 183 1.21 -12.25 -11.30
C GLU A 183 0.26 -12.83 -10.24
N GLY A 184 0.54 -12.53 -8.98
CA GLY A 184 -0.25 -12.94 -7.83
C GLY A 184 -1.22 -11.87 -7.38
N ALA A 185 -2.50 -12.19 -7.34
CA ALA A 185 -3.53 -11.41 -6.67
C ALA A 185 -3.96 -12.14 -5.39
N GLY A 186 -4.15 -11.42 -4.29
CA GLY A 186 -4.49 -12.04 -3.03
C GLY A 186 -5.26 -11.14 -2.08
N VAL A 187 -5.78 -11.76 -1.03
CA VAL A 187 -6.50 -11.07 0.04
C VAL A 187 -5.77 -11.33 1.35
N ALA A 188 -5.49 -10.25 2.09
CA ALA A 188 -4.91 -10.36 3.42
C ALA A 188 -5.98 -10.66 4.47
N SER A 189 -5.63 -11.50 5.44
CA SER A 189 -6.52 -11.94 6.53
C SER A 189 -5.91 -11.64 7.90
N PHE A 190 -6.76 -11.55 8.91
CA PHE A 190 -6.31 -11.24 10.26
C PHE A 190 -5.40 -12.33 10.82
N ASP A 191 -4.27 -11.92 11.40
CA ASP A 191 -3.38 -12.79 12.15
C ASP A 191 -3.53 -12.59 13.66
N ALA A 192 -3.84 -13.66 14.38
CA ALA A 192 -4.06 -13.60 15.82
C ALA A 192 -2.76 -13.43 16.64
N ALA A 193 -1.61 -13.80 16.10
CA ALA A 193 -0.33 -13.67 16.79
C ALA A 193 0.21 -12.24 16.75
N MET A 194 0.09 -11.56 15.60
CA MET A 194 0.45 -10.15 15.43
C MET A 194 -0.67 -9.18 15.81
N GLY A 195 -1.92 -9.64 15.86
CA GLY A 195 -3.09 -8.82 16.19
C GLY A 195 -3.47 -7.80 15.11
N SER A 196 -3.01 -8.00 13.87
CA SER A 196 -3.23 -7.06 12.77
C SER A 196 -3.23 -7.76 11.41
N THR A 197 -4.02 -7.25 10.46
CA THR A 197 -3.98 -7.70 9.04
C THR A 197 -2.87 -6.99 8.25
N LEU A 198 -2.68 -5.70 8.48
CA LEU A 198 -1.62 -4.88 7.90
C LEU A 198 -1.00 -4.04 9.01
N ARG A 199 0.33 -4.00 9.04
CA ARG A 199 1.11 -3.11 9.89
C ARG A 199 2.06 -2.29 9.04
N ILE A 200 2.03 -0.98 9.26
CA ILE A 200 2.99 -0.03 8.71
C ILE A 200 3.76 0.54 9.89
N TYR A 201 5.08 0.56 9.81
CA TYR A 201 5.94 1.12 10.86
C TYR A 201 7.04 1.96 10.24
N GLU A 202 7.43 3.01 10.96
CA GLU A 202 8.56 3.84 10.62
C GLU A 202 9.86 3.11 10.93
N ILE A 203 10.81 3.21 10.02
CA ILE A 203 12.18 2.77 10.15
C ILE A 203 13.02 4.03 10.30
N ILE A 204 13.76 4.12 11.39
CA ILE A 204 14.65 5.25 11.68
C ILE A 204 16.07 4.71 11.64
N ALA A 205 16.95 5.38 10.90
CA ALA A 205 18.36 5.04 10.88
C ALA A 205 18.93 5.08 12.31
N PRO A 206 19.85 4.16 12.68
CA PRO A 206 20.49 4.23 13.98
C PRO A 206 21.25 5.55 14.10
N VAL A 207 20.83 6.41 15.04
CA VAL A 207 21.58 7.63 15.38
C VAL A 207 22.96 7.19 15.85
N ALA A 208 24.02 7.61 15.14
CA ALA A 208 25.38 7.34 15.57
C ALA A 208 25.56 7.89 17.00
N PRO A 209 26.17 7.12 17.93
CA PRO A 209 26.35 7.53 19.32
C PRO A 209 27.28 8.75 19.47
#